data_AF-A0A6P0J1H3-F1
#
_entry.id   AF-A0A6P0J1H3-F1
#
_cell.length_a   1.000
_cell.length_b   1.000
_cell.length_c   1.000
_cell.angle_alpha   90.00
_cell.angle_beta   90.00
_cell.angle_gamma   90.00
#
_symmetry.space_group_name_H-M   'P 1'
#
loop_
_entity.id
_entity.type
_entity.pdbx_description
1 polymer ?
#
loop_
_entity_poly.entity_id
_entity_poly.type
_entity_poly.pdbx_seq_one_letter_code
_entity_poly.pdbx_strand_id
1 'polypeptide(L)'
;MKKPTKIIRTDKWTLNPTPEQRELLSETIGVYRRACRYLVGIIYTHWEELGGLTADQLTPAVEKLMHKTAKRPDIKYPQFNKTFYKFPSYLRRAAIRQSRRFANAFSAGQVSSFVTRYHNWQSGDRKRRDAKPPRLNSDTGCYP
;
A
#
# COMPACT_ATOMS: atom_id res chain seq x y z
N MET A 1 12.47 -8.59 37.12
CA MET A 1 13.58 -8.15 36.23
C MET A 1 12.98 -7.58 34.95
N LYS A 2 13.25 -6.31 34.59
CA LYS A 2 12.78 -5.73 33.31
C LYS A 2 13.57 -6.36 32.15
N LYS A 3 12.90 -6.91 31.13
CA LYS A 3 13.57 -7.41 29.92
C LYS A 3 14.32 -6.25 29.24
N PRO A 4 15.58 -6.42 28.84
CA PRO A 4 16.32 -5.39 28.13
C PRO A 4 15.63 -5.08 26.81
N THR A 5 15.32 -3.81 26.57
CA THR A 5 14.72 -3.33 25.33
C THR A 5 15.74 -3.53 24.21
N LYS A 6 15.39 -4.32 23.18
CA LYS A 6 16.25 -4.54 22.02
C LYS A 6 16.41 -3.22 21.27
N ILE A 7 17.54 -2.54 21.46
CA ILE A 7 17.87 -1.30 20.73
C ILE A 7 18.19 -1.70 19.29
N ILE A 8 17.27 -1.41 18.36
CA ILE A 8 17.53 -1.56 16.93
C ILE A 8 18.18 -0.25 16.47
N ARG A 9 19.50 -0.29 16.26
CA ARG A 9 20.22 0.83 15.65
C ARG A 9 19.88 0.85 14.16
N THR A 10 19.25 1.94 13.71
CA THR A 10 18.94 2.15 12.28
C THR A 10 19.97 3.11 11.72
N ASP A 11 20.96 2.58 11.02
CA ASP A 11 21.94 3.41 10.34
C ASP A 11 21.36 3.92 9.02
N LYS A 12 21.38 5.23 8.81
CA LYS A 12 20.96 5.87 7.55
C LYS A 12 22.19 6.01 6.66
N TRP A 13 22.23 5.20 5.60
CA TRP A 13 23.29 5.28 4.60
C TRP A 13 22.92 6.31 3.55
N THR A 14 23.82 7.27 3.31
CA THR A 14 23.71 8.19 2.18
C THR A 14 24.26 7.51 0.94
N LEU A 15 23.37 7.15 0.01
CA LEU A 15 23.80 6.71 -1.31
C LEU A 15 24.31 7.94 -2.08
N ASN A 16 25.46 7.81 -2.75
CA ASN A 16 25.99 8.81 -3.67
C ASN A 16 25.84 8.34 -5.13
N PRO A 17 24.61 8.28 -5.67
CA PRO A 17 24.37 7.84 -7.03
C PRO A 17 24.87 8.87 -8.04
N THR A 18 25.36 8.38 -9.18
CA THR A 18 25.63 9.21 -10.37
C THR A 18 24.33 9.88 -10.87
N PRO A 19 24.41 10.95 -11.68
CA PRO A 19 23.22 11.59 -12.24
C PRO A 19 22.30 10.61 -12.99
N GLU A 20 22.89 9.72 -13.80
CA GLU A 20 22.18 8.67 -14.54
C GLU A 20 21.45 7.70 -13.60
N GLN A 21 22.12 7.28 -12.51
CA GLN A 21 21.51 6.41 -11.51
C GLN A 21 20.32 7.10 -10.81
N ARG A 22 20.39 8.42 -10.57
CA ARG A 22 19.27 9.17 -9.96
C ARG A 22 18.04 9.21 -10.87
N GLU A 23 18.26 9.32 -12.17
CA GLU A 23 17.17 9.30 -13.16
C GLU A 23 16.47 7.93 -13.18
N LEU A 24 17.23 6.84 -13.30
CA LEU A 24 16.71 5.48 -13.27
C LEU A 24 15.97 5.15 -11.96
N LEU A 25 16.49 5.63 -10.82
CA LEU A 25 15.82 5.48 -9.52
C LEU A 25 14.49 6.25 -9.48
N SER A 26 14.45 7.45 -10.05
CA SER A 26 13.24 8.27 -10.12
C SER A 26 12.17 7.63 -10.99
N GLU A 27 12.54 7.06 -12.14
CA GLU A 27 11.64 6.29 -12.99
C GLU A 27 11.09 5.06 -12.28
N THR A 28 11.95 4.33 -11.57
CA THR A 28 11.57 3.15 -10.77
C THR A 28 10.54 3.53 -9.71
N ILE A 29 10.76 4.64 -9.00
CA ILE A 29 9.81 5.18 -8.02
C ILE A 29 8.50 5.56 -8.70
N GLY A 30 8.54 6.15 -9.90
CA GLY A 30 7.36 6.48 -10.69
C GLY A 30 6.52 5.25 -11.02
N VAL A 31 7.14 4.17 -11.50
CA VAL A 31 6.46 2.89 -11.78
C VAL A 31 5.85 2.30 -10.50
N TYR A 32 6.62 2.30 -9.41
CA TYR A 32 6.17 1.78 -8.11
C TYR A 32 4.94 2.54 -7.59
N ARG A 33 4.96 3.87 -7.62
CA ARG A 33 3.83 4.71 -7.20
C ARG A 33 2.57 4.47 -8.03
N ARG A 34 2.72 4.28 -9.35
CA ARG A 34 1.58 3.92 -10.22
C ARG A 34 0.99 2.56 -9.82
N ALA A 35 1.82 1.58 -9.49
CA ALA A 35 1.37 0.27 -9.01
C ALA A 35 0.65 0.38 -7.65
N CYS A 36 1.17 1.17 -6.71
CA CYS A 36 0.52 1.45 -5.43
C CYS A 36 -0.85 2.12 -5.62
N ARG A 37 -0.95 3.12 -6.51
CA ARG A 37 -2.22 3.81 -6.80
C ARG A 37 -3.28 2.84 -7.34
N TYR A 38 -2.87 1.93 -8.23
CA TYR A 38 -3.76 0.89 -8.76
C TYR A 38 -4.23 -0.08 -7.66
N LEU A 39 -3.31 -0.49 -6.78
CA LEU A 39 -3.60 -1.34 -5.62
C LEU A 39 -4.58 -0.69 -4.63
N VAL A 40 -4.44 0.61 -4.36
CA VAL A 40 -5.39 1.37 -3.52
C VAL A 40 -6.81 1.23 -4.07
N GLY A 41 -6.99 1.38 -5.38
CA GLY A 41 -8.29 1.24 -6.02
C GLY A 41 -8.90 -0.14 -5.81
N ILE A 42 -8.13 -1.20 -6.09
CA ILE A 42 -8.60 -2.59 -5.92
C ILE A 42 -8.97 -2.87 -4.46
N ILE A 43 -8.10 -2.49 -3.51
CA ILE A 43 -8.33 -2.75 -2.09
C ILE A 43 -9.54 -1.98 -1.59
N TYR A 44 -9.76 -0.76 -2.07
CA TYR A 44 -10.95 0.02 -1.72
C TYR A 44 -12.24 -0.63 -2.25
N THR A 45 -12.24 -1.10 -3.50
CA THR A 45 -13.41 -1.80 -4.08
C THR A 45 -13.79 -3.05 -3.30
N HIS A 46 -12.81 -3.81 -2.80
CA HIS A 46 -13.04 -5.04 -2.02
C HIS A 46 -12.87 -4.82 -0.51
N TRP A 47 -13.04 -3.60 -0.02
CA TRP A 47 -12.75 -3.28 1.38
C TRP A 47 -13.64 -4.05 2.36
N GLU A 48 -14.89 -4.34 1.99
CA GLU A 48 -15.81 -5.13 2.83
C GLU A 48 -15.29 -6.56 3.09
N GLU A 49 -14.70 -7.19 2.07
CA GLU A 49 -14.13 -8.54 2.15
C GLU A 49 -12.74 -8.54 2.79
N LEU A 50 -11.94 -7.50 2.52
CA LEU A 50 -10.53 -7.44 2.91
C LEU A 50 -10.28 -6.77 4.27
N GLY A 51 -11.19 -5.89 4.71
CA GLY A 51 -11.01 -5.04 5.89
C GLY A 51 -10.95 -5.81 7.21
N GLY A 52 -11.54 -7.01 7.26
CA GLY A 52 -11.49 -7.91 8.41
C GLY A 52 -10.26 -8.81 8.48
N LEU A 53 -9.43 -8.87 7.42
CA LEU A 53 -8.32 -9.81 7.34
C LEU A 53 -7.09 -9.32 8.13
N THR A 54 -6.34 -10.28 8.66
CA THR A 54 -5.02 -10.01 9.25
C THR A 54 -4.00 -9.64 8.15
N ALA A 55 -2.91 -8.96 8.51
CA ALA A 55 -1.89 -8.52 7.54
C ALA A 55 -1.29 -9.69 6.72
N ASP A 56 -1.15 -10.85 7.33
CA ASP A 56 -0.62 -12.05 6.68
C ASP A 56 -1.63 -12.72 5.74
N GLN A 57 -2.94 -12.53 5.98
CA GLN A 57 -4.01 -13.01 5.10
C GLN A 57 -4.34 -12.02 3.98
N LEU A 58 -4.15 -10.72 4.22
CA LEU A 58 -4.44 -9.66 3.25
C LEU A 58 -3.56 -9.76 2.01
N THR A 59 -2.26 -10.00 2.21
CA THR A 59 -1.28 -10.10 1.11
C THR A 59 -1.66 -11.18 0.08
N PRO A 60 -1.88 -12.45 0.45
CA PRO A 60 -2.29 -13.47 -0.50
C PRO A 60 -3.70 -13.24 -1.06
N ALA A 61 -4.62 -12.63 -0.30
CA ALA A 61 -5.95 -12.29 -0.80
C ALA A 61 -5.89 -11.28 -1.96
N VAL A 62 -5.14 -10.19 -1.77
CA VAL A 62 -4.95 -9.17 -2.83
C VAL A 62 -4.15 -9.75 -3.99
N GLU A 63 -3.08 -10.51 -3.75
CA GLU A 63 -2.30 -11.15 -4.82
C GLU A 63 -3.17 -12.06 -5.72
N LYS A 64 -4.12 -12.80 -5.14
CA LYS A 64 -5.06 -13.64 -5.90
C LYS A 64 -5.96 -12.83 -6.85
N LEU A 65 -6.31 -11.59 -6.49
CA LEU A 65 -7.19 -10.76 -7.31
C LEU A 65 -6.49 -10.19 -8.55
N MET A 66 -5.18 -9.97 -8.49
CA MET A 66 -4.44 -9.24 -9.52
C MET A 66 -3.34 -10.01 -10.24
N HIS A 67 -2.75 -11.05 -9.63
CA HIS A 67 -1.58 -11.71 -10.20
C HIS A 67 -1.91 -13.13 -10.67
N LYS A 68 -1.88 -13.31 -11.99
CA LYS A 68 -2.04 -14.60 -12.64
C LYS A 68 -0.88 -15.52 -12.26
N THR A 69 -1.20 -16.74 -11.84
CA THR A 69 -0.20 -17.80 -11.61
C THR A 69 -0.59 -19.04 -12.40
N ALA A 70 0.35 -19.96 -12.65
CA ALA A 70 0.05 -21.20 -13.37
C ALA A 70 -1.07 -22.02 -12.69
N LYS A 71 -1.13 -21.99 -11.35
CA LYS A 71 -2.17 -22.66 -10.55
C LYS A 71 -3.50 -21.90 -10.49
N ARG A 72 -3.52 -20.61 -10.87
CA ARG A 72 -4.70 -19.73 -10.83
C ARG A 72 -4.71 -18.83 -12.06
N PRO A 73 -5.22 -19.34 -13.19
CA PRO A 73 -5.21 -18.61 -14.45
C PRO A 73 -6.31 -17.54 -14.52
N ASP A 74 -7.40 -17.71 -13.77
CA ASP A 74 -8.53 -16.79 -13.71
C ASP A 74 -8.33 -15.74 -12.62
N ILE A 75 -8.32 -14.46 -13.02
CA ILE A 75 -8.08 -13.31 -12.14
C ILE A 75 -9.00 -12.16 -12.52
N LYS A 76 -9.47 -11.43 -11.51
CA LYS A 76 -10.44 -10.32 -11.66
C LYS A 76 -9.81 -9.07 -12.30
N TYR A 77 -8.50 -8.87 -12.10
CA TYR A 77 -7.78 -7.70 -12.60
C TYR A 77 -6.56 -8.07 -13.47
N PRO A 78 -6.76 -8.67 -14.67
CA PRO A 78 -5.68 -9.03 -15.58
C PRO A 78 -4.87 -7.84 -16.09
N GLN A 79 -5.44 -6.63 -16.01
CA GLN A 79 -4.80 -5.40 -16.45
C GLN A 79 -3.52 -5.11 -15.66
N PHE A 80 -3.41 -5.52 -14.39
CA PHE A 80 -2.21 -5.27 -13.59
C PHE A 80 -0.96 -5.88 -14.22
N ASN A 81 -1.02 -7.14 -14.64
CA ASN A 81 0.10 -7.83 -15.28
C ASN A 81 0.42 -7.28 -16.69
N LYS A 82 -0.56 -6.65 -17.37
CA LYS A 82 -0.37 -5.99 -18.66
C LYS A 82 0.33 -4.63 -18.49
N THR A 83 -0.12 -3.83 -17.52
CA THR A 83 0.40 -2.50 -17.25
C THR A 83 1.76 -2.54 -16.56
N PHE A 84 1.98 -3.51 -15.66
CA PHE A 84 3.22 -3.68 -14.92
C PHE A 84 3.87 -5.03 -15.27
N TYR A 85 4.43 -5.09 -16.48
CA TYR A 85 5.07 -6.30 -16.99
C TYR A 85 6.20 -6.76 -16.06
N LYS A 86 6.16 -8.04 -15.66
CA LYS A 86 7.16 -8.67 -14.77
C LYS A 86 7.43 -7.92 -13.46
N PHE A 87 6.42 -7.27 -12.89
CA PHE A 87 6.59 -6.55 -11.64
C PHE A 87 7.06 -7.48 -10.49
N PRO A 88 8.19 -7.19 -9.82
CA PRO A 88 8.80 -8.09 -8.83
C PRO A 88 7.89 -8.41 -7.64
N SER A 89 7.90 -9.67 -7.19
CA SER A 89 7.02 -10.15 -6.11
C SER A 89 7.26 -9.44 -4.78
N TYR A 90 8.51 -9.15 -4.42
CA TYR A 90 8.85 -8.43 -3.20
C TYR A 90 8.30 -7.00 -3.20
N LEU A 91 8.34 -6.31 -4.36
CA LEU A 91 7.72 -4.99 -4.51
C LEU A 91 6.20 -5.06 -4.44
N ARG A 92 5.55 -6.12 -4.98
CA ARG A 92 4.09 -6.29 -4.85
C ARG A 92 3.70 -6.43 -3.39
N ARG A 93 4.42 -7.29 -2.67
CA ARG A 93 4.20 -7.51 -1.25
C ARG A 93 4.47 -6.25 -0.44
N ALA A 94 5.54 -5.49 -0.73
CA ALA A 94 5.81 -4.20 -0.11
C ALA A 94 4.67 -3.19 -0.36
N ALA A 95 4.13 -3.13 -1.58
CA ALA A 95 3.02 -2.24 -1.92
C ALA A 95 1.69 -2.63 -1.25
N ILE A 96 1.49 -3.93 -0.95
CA ILE A 96 0.30 -4.48 -0.30
C ILE A 96 0.39 -4.47 1.24
N ARG A 97 1.54 -4.88 1.81
CA ARG A 97 1.70 -5.34 3.20
C ARG A 97 1.73 -4.21 4.22
N GLN A 98 0.59 -3.72 4.69
CA GLN A 98 0.55 -2.80 5.82
C GLN A 98 0.77 -3.59 7.12
N SER A 99 1.92 -3.41 7.77
CA SER A 99 1.97 -3.65 9.21
C SER A 99 1.19 -2.52 9.89
N ARG A 100 0.11 -2.88 10.60
CA ARG A 100 -0.84 -2.00 11.30
C ARG A 100 -0.23 -1.23 12.49
N ARG A 101 1.11 -1.06 12.57
CA ARG A 101 1.70 -0.30 13.70
C ARG A 101 2.99 0.45 13.43
N PHE A 102 3.80 0.13 12.42
CA PHE A 102 4.95 0.94 12.07
C PHE A 102 5.15 0.95 10.56
N ALA A 103 5.59 2.11 10.08
CA ALA A 103 5.53 2.59 8.72
C ALA A 103 5.96 1.57 7.65
N ASN A 104 5.24 1.63 6.52
CA ASN A 104 5.55 1.04 5.22
C ASN A 104 4.83 -0.29 4.87
N ALA A 105 3.50 -0.23 4.79
CA ALA A 105 2.91 -0.20 3.44
C ALA A 105 1.81 0.86 3.39
N PHE A 106 1.10 0.89 2.26
CA PHE A 106 0.49 2.12 1.78
C PHE A 106 -0.98 1.90 1.45
N SER A 107 -1.29 0.94 0.60
CA SER A 107 -2.60 0.86 -0.03
C SER A 107 -3.71 0.50 0.96
N ALA A 108 -3.49 -0.54 1.77
CA ALA A 108 -4.46 -0.97 2.77
C ALA A 108 -4.60 0.00 3.96
N GLY A 109 -3.49 0.61 4.41
CA GLY A 109 -3.55 1.60 5.49
C GLY A 109 -4.20 2.91 5.07
N GLN A 110 -3.97 3.39 3.83
CA GLN A 110 -4.65 4.57 3.29
C GLN A 110 -6.16 4.34 3.22
N VAL A 111 -6.58 3.17 2.71
CA VAL A 111 -8.00 2.81 2.67
C VAL A 111 -8.58 2.69 4.07
N SER A 112 -7.92 1.96 4.98
CA SER A 112 -8.37 1.82 6.37
C SER A 112 -8.54 3.18 7.05
N SER A 113 -7.52 4.04 6.95
CA SER A 113 -7.55 5.40 7.53
C SER A 113 -8.65 6.25 6.91
N PHE A 114 -8.85 6.16 5.59
CA PHE A 114 -9.94 6.85 4.91
C PHE A 114 -11.30 6.36 5.41
N VAL A 115 -11.53 5.05 5.46
CA VAL A 115 -12.80 4.44 5.88
C VAL A 115 -13.11 4.80 7.33
N THR A 116 -12.15 4.73 8.24
CA THR A 116 -12.34 5.17 9.64
C THR A 116 -12.68 6.65 9.72
N ARG A 117 -11.95 7.53 9.02
CA ARG A 117 -12.24 8.97 9.02
C ARG A 117 -13.61 9.27 8.42
N TYR A 118 -14.00 8.52 7.39
CA TYR A 118 -15.29 8.66 6.73
C TYR A 118 -16.43 8.24 7.67
N HIS A 119 -16.30 7.10 8.35
CA HIS A 119 -17.26 6.67 9.37
C HIS A 119 -17.38 7.65 10.54
N ASN A 120 -16.26 8.19 11.04
CA ASN A 120 -16.30 9.22 12.09
C ASN A 120 -17.01 10.50 11.62
N TRP A 121 -16.77 10.91 10.36
CA TRP A 121 -17.47 12.04 9.78
C TRP A 121 -18.97 11.77 9.61
N GLN A 122 -19.37 10.54 9.28
CA GLN A 122 -20.77 10.12 9.20
C GLN A 122 -21.44 10.07 10.57
N SER A 123 -20.74 9.63 11.62
CA SER A 123 -21.26 9.57 12.99
C SER A 123 -21.37 10.94 13.68
N GLY A 124 -20.92 12.01 13.02
CA GLY A 124 -21.03 13.38 13.53
C GLY A 124 -19.80 13.86 14.30
N ASP A 125 -18.75 13.03 14.44
CA ASP A 125 -17.45 13.44 14.97
C ASP A 125 -16.71 14.29 13.93
N ARG A 126 -17.05 15.58 13.92
CA ARG A 126 -16.52 16.57 12.99
C ARG A 126 -15.90 17.72 13.79
N LYS A 127 -14.70 18.15 13.39
CA LYS A 127 -14.05 19.33 13.98
C LYS A 127 -14.88 20.61 13.84
N ARG A 128 -15.73 20.68 12.80
CA ARG A 128 -16.65 21.80 12.52
C ARG A 128 -17.91 21.29 11.82
N ARG A 129 -19.01 22.02 11.96
CA ARG A 129 -20.32 21.66 11.38
C ARG A 129 -20.32 21.65 9.85
N ASP A 130 -19.52 22.52 9.25
CA ASP A 130 -19.32 22.71 7.80
C ASP A 130 -18.15 21.88 7.23
N ALA A 131 -17.53 21.01 8.03
CA ALA A 131 -16.40 20.21 7.59
C ALA A 131 -16.80 19.28 6.43
N LYS A 132 -16.10 19.44 5.30
CA LYS A 132 -16.25 18.59 4.11
C LYS A 132 -15.87 17.14 4.43
N PRO A 133 -16.46 16.15 3.74
CA PRO A 133 -16.10 14.75 3.93
C PRO A 133 -14.61 14.54 3.60
N PRO A 134 -13.94 13.62 4.30
CA PRO A 134 -12.57 13.23 3.97
C PRO A 134 -12.53 12.70 2.53
N ARG A 135 -11.40 12.90 1.86
CA ARG A 135 -11.16 12.41 0.49
C ARG A 135 -10.08 11.33 0.51
N LEU A 136 -10.24 10.31 -0.33
CA LEU A 136 -9.24 9.28 -0.52
C LEU A 136 -8.10 9.83 -1.39
N ASN A 137 -6.97 10.15 -0.77
CA ASN A 137 -5.77 10.55 -1.50
C ASN A 137 -4.98 9.30 -1.88
N SER A 138 -5.07 8.92 -3.15
CA SER A 138 -4.32 7.80 -3.71
C SER A 138 -2.90 8.18 -4.16
N ASP A 139 -2.60 9.49 -4.18
CA ASP A 139 -1.28 10.03 -4.48
C ASP A 139 -0.58 10.41 -3.18
N THR A 140 0.35 9.59 -2.77
CA THR A 140 1.10 9.76 -1.54
C THR A 140 2.49 9.22 -1.87
N GLY A 141 3.54 9.99 -1.54
CA GLY A 141 4.91 9.84 -2.05
C GLY A 141 5.61 8.57 -1.59
N CYS A 142 5.07 7.40 -1.96
CA CYS A 142 5.54 6.09 -1.56
C CYS A 142 6.90 5.81 -2.18
N TYR A 143 7.73 5.11 -1.41
CA TYR A 143 9.02 4.58 -1.82
C TYR A 143 9.01 3.07 -1.51
N PRO A 144 9.60 2.25 -2.39
CA PRO A 144 9.76 0.81 -2.14
C PRO A 144 10.68 0.52 -0.96
#